data_AF-A0A7S4DJE2-F1
#
_entry.id   AF-A0A7S4DJE2-F1
#
_cell.length_a   1.000
_cell.length_b   1.000
_cell.length_c   1.000
_cell.angle_alpha   90.00
_cell.angle_beta   90.00
_cell.angle_gamma   90.00
#
_symmetry.space_group_name_H-M   'P 1'
#
loop_
_entity.id
_entity.type
_entity.pdbx_description
1 polymer ?
#
loop_
_entity_poly.entity_id
_entity_poly.type
_entity_poly.pdbx_seq_one_letter_code
_entity_poly.pdbx_strand_id
1 'polypeptide(L)'
;MGFPTSLVLETGSLHTEFECGICLSLAEYPSHTKCSHVFCKSCLKDWLQQKMNCPKCKTELPSADDVQDLKTASPLAWRILCRVRVRCPLHTQKCTWKGDYGDIQAHLMNSKTHKIDEKSSGAAKRAMAKASAEAFKEQGNQQFRARAYGRAILLYSKALSLAPEMAPVYCNRSAAYLQLERYDDAVADAREAIKLMPTYARGHQRLAQALCEMGEFGAAARHLQSRLEDIPELATDHQKALQLSQGMADGKAAMKDKNYGEARQIFRALSTLTKSEAPVLMALRAELEMGRCDYALSRSLTIIRAKKKCVDAYVVRAWAMYLRRDFDQALKHCREALRLDPDFAEARNLYKKVRW
;
A
#
# COMPACT_ATOMS: atom_id res chain seq x y z
N MET A 1 -10.46 -3.24 -19.97
CA MET A 1 -9.36 -3.94 -19.26
C MET A 1 -8.89 -5.04 -20.20
N GLY A 2 -7.58 -5.29 -20.31
CA GLY A 2 -7.03 -6.21 -21.31
C GLY A 2 -7.63 -7.62 -21.34
N PHE A 3 -7.49 -8.29 -22.48
CA PHE A 3 -7.99 -9.64 -22.70
C PHE A 3 -7.10 -10.68 -21.98
N PRO A 4 -7.65 -11.60 -21.17
CA PRO A 4 -6.86 -12.54 -20.38
C PRO A 4 -5.93 -13.41 -21.25
N THR A 5 -4.64 -13.42 -20.94
CA THR A 5 -3.63 -14.24 -21.66
C THR A 5 -3.87 -15.74 -21.52
N SER A 6 -4.53 -16.18 -20.45
CA SER A 6 -4.95 -17.58 -20.26
C SER A 6 -5.94 -18.10 -21.32
N LEU A 7 -6.53 -17.20 -22.10
CA LEU A 7 -7.47 -17.53 -23.18
C LEU A 7 -6.80 -17.53 -24.57
N VAL A 8 -5.51 -17.20 -24.64
CA VAL A 8 -4.72 -17.32 -25.88
C VAL A 8 -4.39 -18.79 -26.11
N LEU A 9 -4.56 -19.24 -27.35
CA LEU A 9 -4.42 -20.66 -27.73
C LEU A 9 -3.08 -20.98 -28.40
N GLU A 10 -2.33 -19.96 -28.82
CA GLU A 10 -1.04 -20.12 -29.48
C GLU A 10 0.10 -20.26 -28.47
N THR A 11 1.04 -21.15 -28.78
CA THR A 11 2.26 -21.42 -28.00
C THR A 11 3.46 -20.57 -28.40
N GLY A 12 3.32 -19.66 -29.38
CA GLY A 12 4.39 -18.80 -29.88
C GLY A 12 4.57 -17.51 -29.08
N SER A 13 5.79 -16.96 -29.05
CA SER A 13 6.17 -15.74 -28.30
C SER A 13 5.51 -14.44 -28.78
N LEU A 14 4.83 -14.46 -29.93
CA LEU A 14 4.27 -13.27 -30.60
C LEU A 14 3.21 -12.54 -29.75
N HIS A 15 2.44 -13.23 -28.92
CA HIS A 15 1.43 -12.59 -28.07
C HIS A 15 2.04 -11.75 -26.93
N THR A 16 3.28 -12.07 -26.51
CA THR A 16 3.96 -11.38 -25.40
C THR A 16 4.35 -9.94 -25.74
N GLU A 17 4.57 -9.65 -27.03
CA GLU A 17 4.86 -8.30 -27.53
C GLU A 17 3.66 -7.36 -27.42
N PHE A 18 2.45 -7.93 -27.37
CA PHE A 18 1.19 -7.20 -27.26
C PHE A 18 0.60 -7.23 -25.86
N GLU A 19 1.36 -7.71 -24.87
CA GLU A 19 0.93 -7.66 -23.48
C GLU A 19 1.04 -6.25 -22.92
N CYS A 20 -0.05 -5.78 -22.32
CA CYS A 20 -0.04 -4.51 -21.64
C CYS A 20 0.86 -4.58 -20.40
N GLY A 21 1.90 -3.74 -20.36
CA GLY A 21 2.84 -3.68 -19.24
C GLY A 21 2.26 -3.24 -17.88
N ILE A 22 0.96 -2.89 -17.81
CA ILE A 22 0.25 -2.52 -16.58
C ILE A 22 -0.66 -3.66 -16.12
N CYS A 23 -1.59 -4.09 -16.98
CA CYS A 23 -2.57 -5.12 -16.59
C CYS A 23 -2.07 -6.56 -16.83
N LEU A 24 -0.95 -6.73 -17.54
CA LEU A 24 -0.33 -8.01 -17.89
C LEU A 24 -1.33 -8.94 -18.60
N SER A 25 -2.12 -8.35 -19.48
CA SER A 25 -3.11 -9.04 -20.29
C SER A 25 -2.91 -8.62 -21.73
N LEU A 26 -3.38 -9.42 -22.68
CA LEU A 26 -3.33 -9.10 -24.10
C LEU A 26 -4.04 -7.75 -24.31
N ALA A 27 -3.34 -6.79 -24.92
CA ALA A 27 -3.79 -5.41 -24.89
C ALA A 27 -5.11 -5.22 -25.65
N GLU A 28 -6.11 -4.68 -24.94
CA GLU A 28 -7.41 -4.31 -25.49
C GLU A 28 -7.35 -2.85 -25.96
N TYR A 29 -7.68 -2.63 -27.24
CA TYR A 29 -7.44 -1.34 -27.93
C TYR A 29 -6.03 -0.81 -27.62
N PRO A 30 -4.96 -1.50 -28.07
CA PRO A 30 -3.59 -1.19 -27.73
C PRO A 30 -3.20 0.22 -28.17
N SER A 31 -2.55 0.93 -27.26
CA SER A 31 -1.83 2.16 -27.51
C SER A 31 -0.33 1.90 -27.36
N HIS A 32 0.44 2.58 -28.18
CA HIS A 32 1.89 2.50 -28.26
C HIS A 32 2.49 3.83 -27.85
N THR A 33 3.49 3.78 -26.97
CA THR A 33 4.25 4.98 -26.57
C THR A 33 5.43 5.21 -27.50
N LYS A 34 6.02 6.41 -27.51
CA LYS A 34 7.23 6.72 -28.32
C LYS A 34 8.41 5.77 -28.10
N CYS A 35 8.50 5.15 -26.93
CA CYS A 35 9.54 4.18 -26.57
C CYS A 35 9.20 2.74 -26.99
N SER A 36 8.20 2.58 -27.86
CA SER A 36 7.73 1.33 -28.43
C SER A 36 7.15 0.29 -27.48
N HIS A 37 6.54 0.76 -26.40
CA HIS A 37 5.85 -0.12 -25.45
C HIS A 37 4.34 -0.09 -25.65
N VAL A 38 3.73 -1.28 -25.62
CA VAL A 38 2.29 -1.48 -25.83
C VAL A 38 1.54 -1.54 -24.49
N PHE A 39 0.40 -0.85 -24.43
CA PHE A 39 -0.49 -0.83 -23.27
C PHE A 39 -1.96 -0.84 -23.71
N CYS A 40 -2.88 -1.28 -22.85
CA CYS A 40 -4.30 -1.00 -23.08
C CYS A 40 -4.54 0.51 -23.02
N LYS A 41 -5.33 1.07 -23.94
CA LYS A 41 -5.64 2.51 -23.97
C LYS A 41 -6.16 3.04 -22.64
N SER A 42 -7.04 2.29 -21.97
CA SER A 42 -7.57 2.66 -20.64
C SER A 42 -6.46 2.67 -19.57
N CYS A 43 -5.65 1.60 -19.51
CA CYS A 43 -4.60 1.48 -18.51
C CYS A 43 -3.53 2.58 -18.65
N LEU A 44 -3.16 2.91 -19.89
CA LEU A 44 -2.19 3.97 -20.14
C LEU A 44 -2.78 5.34 -19.79
N LYS A 45 -4.06 5.59 -20.11
CA LYS A 45 -4.76 6.83 -19.74
C LYS A 45 -4.80 7.02 -18.23
N ASP A 46 -5.18 6.00 -17.47
CA ASP A 46 -5.25 6.05 -16.01
C ASP A 46 -3.86 6.27 -15.37
N TRP A 47 -2.82 5.67 -15.94
CA TRP A 47 -1.44 5.86 -15.48
C TRP A 47 -0.94 7.28 -15.72
N LEU A 48 -1.16 7.82 -16.92
CA LEU A 48 -0.71 9.15 -17.30
C LEU A 48 -1.40 10.26 -16.50
N GLN A 49 -2.60 10.03 -15.96
CA GLN A 49 -3.24 10.95 -15.01
C GLN A 49 -2.44 11.14 -13.71
N GLN A 50 -1.60 10.17 -13.34
CA GLN A 50 -0.80 10.21 -12.11
C GLN A 50 0.67 10.51 -12.37
N LYS A 51 1.23 10.00 -13.48
CA LYS A 51 2.66 10.08 -13.80
C LYS A 51 2.87 10.23 -15.31
N MET A 52 3.56 11.29 -15.72
CA MET A 52 3.87 11.59 -17.13
C MET A 52 5.08 10.80 -17.67
N ASN A 53 5.14 9.50 -17.41
CA ASN A 53 6.21 8.63 -17.88
C ASN A 53 5.73 7.24 -18.29
N CYS A 54 6.53 6.56 -19.11
CA CYS A 54 6.24 5.21 -19.57
C CYS A 54 6.24 4.22 -18.38
N PRO A 55 5.18 3.43 -18.18
CA PRO A 55 5.09 2.44 -17.10
C PRO A 55 6.20 1.39 -17.10
N LYS A 56 6.78 1.07 -18.28
CA LYS A 56 7.75 -0.01 -18.46
C LYS A 56 9.21 0.47 -18.35
N CYS A 57 9.59 1.50 -19.10
CA CYS A 57 10.97 2.00 -19.15
C CYS A 57 11.22 3.35 -18.45
N LYS A 58 10.16 3.97 -17.89
CA LYS A 58 10.21 5.26 -17.16
C LYS A 58 10.62 6.47 -17.99
N THR A 59 10.73 6.36 -19.32
CA THR A 59 10.94 7.50 -20.24
C THR A 59 9.79 8.51 -20.13
N GLU A 60 10.09 9.80 -20.07
CA GLU A 60 9.08 10.87 -19.97
C GLU A 60 8.23 10.99 -21.24
N LEU A 61 6.93 11.21 -21.07
CA LEU A 61 5.93 11.33 -22.14
C LEU A 61 5.15 12.65 -21.96
N PRO A 62 5.76 13.80 -22.30
CA PRO A 62 5.18 15.12 -22.06
C PRO A 62 4.06 15.53 -23.03
N SER A 63 3.97 14.94 -24.24
CA SER A 63 2.96 15.31 -25.24
C SER A 63 1.93 14.20 -25.48
N ALA A 64 0.71 14.59 -25.87
CA ALA A 64 -0.30 13.65 -26.36
C ALA A 64 0.16 12.89 -27.62
N ASP A 65 1.04 13.50 -28.43
CA ASP A 65 1.61 12.87 -29.63
C ASP A 65 2.56 11.70 -29.30
N ASP A 66 3.05 11.64 -28.05
CA ASP A 66 3.91 10.55 -27.58
C ASP A 66 3.13 9.23 -27.36
N VAL A 67 1.81 9.24 -27.52
CA VAL A 67 0.91 8.10 -27.38
C VAL A 67 0.01 7.98 -28.60
N GLN A 68 0.13 6.89 -29.34
CA GLN A 68 -0.66 6.65 -30.54
C GLN A 68 -1.38 5.29 -30.48
N ASP A 69 -2.52 5.16 -31.13
CA ASP A 69 -3.19 3.86 -31.26
C ASP A 69 -2.31 2.91 -32.11
N LEU A 70 -2.18 1.65 -31.70
CA LEU A 70 -1.29 0.70 -32.40
C LEU A 70 -1.67 0.53 -33.88
N LYS A 71 -2.97 0.60 -34.20
CA LYS A 71 -3.49 0.52 -35.57
C LYS A 71 -2.97 1.64 -36.49
N THR A 72 -2.73 2.84 -35.94
CA THR A 72 -2.25 4.00 -36.70
C THR A 72 -0.73 4.06 -36.71
N ALA A 73 -0.08 3.72 -35.60
CA ALA A 73 1.38 3.80 -35.47
C ALA A 73 2.11 2.61 -36.10
N SER A 74 1.55 1.40 -36.00
CA SER A 74 2.12 0.17 -36.56
C SER A 74 1.03 -0.76 -37.10
N PRO A 75 0.55 -0.51 -38.34
CA PRO A 75 -0.53 -1.29 -38.95
C PRO A 75 -0.22 -2.79 -39.08
N LEU A 76 1.06 -3.14 -39.30
CA LEU A 76 1.51 -4.53 -39.37
C LEU A 76 1.42 -5.22 -38.00
N ALA A 77 1.85 -4.56 -36.93
CA ALA A 77 1.77 -5.09 -35.58
C ALA A 77 0.30 -5.28 -35.14
N TRP A 78 -0.59 -4.35 -35.53
CA TRP A 78 -2.03 -4.50 -35.34
C TRP A 78 -2.61 -5.72 -36.09
N ARG A 79 -2.22 -5.92 -37.36
CA ARG A 79 -2.64 -7.11 -38.14
C ARG A 79 -2.17 -8.41 -37.52
N ILE A 80 -0.95 -8.44 -36.95
CA ILE A 80 -0.41 -9.62 -36.25
C ILE A 80 -1.23 -9.89 -34.99
N LEU A 81 -1.49 -8.88 -34.15
CA LEU A 81 -2.31 -9.01 -32.97
C LEU A 81 -3.72 -9.56 -33.28
N CYS A 82 -4.36 -9.05 -34.35
CA CYS A 82 -5.68 -9.53 -34.74
C CYS A 82 -5.70 -11.01 -35.13
N ARG A 83 -4.58 -11.60 -35.56
CA ARG A 83 -4.46 -13.01 -35.96
C ARG A 83 -4.08 -13.94 -34.81
N VAL A 84 -3.80 -13.41 -33.62
CA VAL A 84 -3.54 -14.24 -32.44
C VAL A 84 -4.77 -15.08 -32.15
N ARG A 85 -4.65 -16.41 -32.21
CA ARG A 85 -5.77 -17.29 -31.89
C ARG A 85 -6.12 -17.25 -30.40
N VAL A 86 -7.39 -16.99 -30.14
CA VAL A 86 -7.96 -16.94 -28.80
C VAL A 86 -9.20 -17.83 -28.71
N ARG A 87 -9.52 -18.26 -27.49
CA ARG A 87 -10.81 -18.88 -27.18
C ARG A 87 -11.77 -17.85 -26.61
N CYS A 88 -13.06 -18.10 -26.80
CA CYS A 88 -14.10 -17.28 -26.18
C CYS A 88 -13.91 -17.19 -24.65
N PRO A 89 -13.97 -15.98 -24.04
CA PRO A 89 -13.99 -15.82 -22.59
C PRO A 89 -15.13 -16.57 -21.90
N LEU A 90 -16.25 -16.75 -22.59
CA LEU A 90 -17.43 -17.48 -22.12
C LEU A 90 -17.40 -18.97 -22.51
N HIS A 91 -16.22 -19.54 -22.78
CA HIS A 91 -16.12 -20.94 -23.21
C HIS A 91 -16.66 -21.95 -22.19
N THR A 92 -16.75 -21.55 -20.92
CA THR A 92 -17.34 -22.34 -19.84
C THR A 92 -18.88 -22.38 -19.90
N GLN A 93 -19.52 -21.48 -20.64
CA GLN A 93 -20.98 -21.37 -20.79
C GLN A 93 -21.46 -22.02 -22.10
N LYS A 94 -21.00 -23.24 -22.39
CA LYS A 94 -21.31 -24.04 -23.61
C LYS A 94 -20.85 -23.44 -24.95
N CYS A 95 -20.02 -22.39 -24.94
CA CYS A 95 -19.47 -21.81 -26.16
C CYS A 95 -18.14 -22.47 -26.54
N THR A 96 -18.07 -23.16 -27.66
CA THR A 96 -16.84 -23.83 -28.13
C THR A 96 -16.01 -22.98 -29.10
N TRP A 97 -16.38 -21.71 -29.30
CA TRP A 97 -15.74 -20.84 -30.27
C TRP A 97 -14.26 -20.58 -29.95
N LYS A 98 -13.45 -20.74 -31.00
CA LYS A 98 -12.03 -20.43 -31.07
C LYS A 98 -11.81 -19.72 -32.40
N GLY A 99 -11.08 -18.63 -32.39
CA GLY A 99 -10.86 -17.84 -33.59
C GLY A 99 -9.84 -16.75 -33.34
N ASP A 100 -9.74 -15.85 -34.29
CA ASP A 100 -8.78 -14.77 -34.28
C ASP A 100 -9.20 -13.69 -33.28
N TYR A 101 -8.24 -13.07 -32.59
CA TYR A 101 -8.51 -12.01 -31.61
C TYR A 101 -9.29 -10.84 -32.24
N GLY A 102 -9.10 -10.56 -33.53
CA GLY A 102 -9.89 -9.54 -34.25
C GLY A 102 -11.39 -9.85 -34.33
N ASP A 103 -11.78 -11.13 -34.36
CA ASP A 103 -13.15 -11.57 -34.57
C ASP A 103 -13.93 -11.78 -33.26
N ILE A 104 -13.23 -11.72 -32.12
CA ILE A 104 -13.83 -12.01 -30.81
C ILE A 104 -15.00 -11.08 -30.48
N GLN A 105 -14.91 -9.80 -30.84
CA GLN A 105 -15.94 -8.81 -30.53
C GLN A 105 -17.22 -9.08 -31.34
N ALA A 106 -17.07 -9.42 -32.63
CA ALA A 106 -18.21 -9.80 -33.47
C ALA A 106 -18.86 -11.10 -32.97
N HIS A 107 -18.04 -12.09 -32.58
CA HIS A 107 -18.53 -13.33 -31.99
C HIS A 107 -19.33 -13.10 -30.69
N LEU A 108 -18.82 -12.25 -29.78
CA LEU A 108 -19.49 -11.95 -28.51
C LEU A 108 -20.84 -11.24 -28.69
N MET A 109 -20.99 -10.41 -29.72
CA MET A 109 -22.22 -9.64 -29.96
C MET A 109 -23.28 -10.43 -30.75
N ASN A 110 -22.85 -11.33 -31.65
CA ASN A 110 -23.75 -11.95 -32.63
C ASN A 110 -24.03 -13.44 -32.37
N SER A 111 -23.28 -14.11 -31.49
CA SER A 111 -23.47 -15.54 -31.26
C SER A 111 -24.79 -15.84 -30.55
N LYS A 112 -25.55 -16.80 -31.09
CA LYS A 112 -26.78 -17.33 -30.48
C LYS A 112 -26.54 -17.92 -29.09
N THR A 113 -25.31 -18.38 -28.79
CA THR A 113 -24.90 -18.88 -27.47
C THR A 113 -24.73 -17.79 -26.42
N HIS A 114 -24.67 -16.52 -26.84
CA HIS A 114 -24.42 -15.35 -25.98
C HIS A 114 -25.61 -14.37 -25.95
N LYS A 115 -26.72 -14.68 -26.64
CA LYS A 115 -27.98 -13.96 -26.42
C LYS A 115 -28.54 -14.37 -25.06
N ILE A 116 -28.48 -13.46 -24.09
CA ILE A 116 -28.92 -13.72 -22.71
C ILE A 116 -30.13 -12.82 -22.41
N ASP A 117 -31.23 -13.44 -21.98
CA ASP A 117 -32.38 -12.77 -21.40
C ASP A 117 -31.96 -12.00 -20.13
N GLU A 118 -32.22 -10.69 -20.10
CA GLU A 118 -31.62 -9.73 -19.17
C GLU A 118 -31.84 -10.04 -17.67
N LYS A 119 -32.84 -10.87 -17.32
CA LYS A 119 -33.24 -11.14 -15.93
C LYS A 119 -32.51 -12.30 -15.24
N SER A 120 -31.88 -13.23 -15.96
CA SER A 120 -31.12 -14.37 -15.37
C SER A 120 -29.61 -14.11 -15.27
N SER A 121 -29.12 -13.02 -15.88
CA SER A 121 -27.68 -12.73 -16.07
C SER A 121 -26.94 -12.23 -14.83
N GLY A 122 -27.63 -11.61 -13.87
CA GLY A 122 -27.00 -10.95 -12.72
C GLY A 122 -26.36 -11.93 -11.73
N ALA A 123 -27.03 -13.04 -11.43
CA ALA A 123 -26.54 -14.04 -10.46
C ALA A 123 -25.31 -14.79 -10.99
N ALA A 124 -25.33 -15.22 -12.25
CA ALA A 124 -24.20 -15.89 -12.89
C ALA A 124 -22.98 -14.97 -13.06
N LYS A 125 -23.20 -13.69 -13.43
CA LYS A 125 -22.12 -12.69 -13.51
C LYS A 125 -21.52 -12.39 -12.13
N ARG A 126 -22.34 -12.28 -11.08
CA ARG A 126 -21.86 -12.09 -9.69
C ARG A 126 -21.08 -13.31 -9.19
N ALA A 127 -21.53 -14.52 -9.49
CA ALA A 127 -20.82 -15.75 -9.13
C ALA A 127 -19.45 -15.85 -9.82
N MET A 128 -19.38 -15.52 -11.11
CA MET A 128 -18.11 -15.49 -11.86
C MET A 128 -17.17 -14.39 -11.38
N ALA A 129 -17.69 -13.20 -11.03
CA ALA A 129 -16.92 -12.12 -10.43
C ALA A 129 -16.35 -12.53 -9.06
N LYS A 130 -17.16 -13.22 -8.23
CA LYS A 130 -16.73 -13.74 -6.93
C LYS A 130 -15.62 -14.79 -7.06
N ALA A 131 -15.77 -15.76 -7.97
CA ALA A 131 -14.73 -16.76 -8.24
C ALA A 131 -13.42 -16.11 -8.74
N SER A 132 -13.54 -15.09 -9.59
CA SER A 132 -12.38 -14.32 -10.08
C SER A 132 -11.72 -13.53 -8.96
N ALA A 133 -12.50 -12.93 -8.05
CA ALA A 133 -12.00 -12.23 -6.87
C ALA A 133 -11.25 -13.18 -5.93
N GLU A 134 -11.75 -14.40 -5.73
CA GLU A 134 -11.07 -15.44 -4.95
C GLU A 134 -9.75 -15.88 -5.57
N ALA A 135 -9.69 -16.00 -6.90
CA ALA A 135 -8.45 -16.29 -7.61
C ALA A 135 -7.41 -15.17 -7.45
N PHE A 136 -7.81 -13.90 -7.56
CA PHE A 136 -6.92 -12.76 -7.31
C PHE A 136 -6.47 -12.68 -5.85
N LYS A 137 -7.35 -13.00 -4.90
CA LYS A 137 -6.98 -13.14 -3.48
C LYS A 137 -5.87 -14.19 -3.32
N GLU A 138 -6.00 -15.37 -3.92
CA GLU A 138 -5.00 -16.42 -3.76
C GLU A 138 -3.66 -16.08 -4.43
N GLN A 139 -3.69 -15.47 -5.62
CA GLN A 139 -2.47 -14.92 -6.23
C GLN A 139 -1.83 -13.85 -5.33
N GLY A 140 -2.65 -12.98 -4.72
CA GLY A 140 -2.19 -11.99 -3.74
C GLY A 140 -1.51 -12.65 -2.54
N ASN A 141 -2.08 -13.74 -2.01
CA ASN A 141 -1.49 -14.53 -0.93
C ASN A 141 -0.14 -15.13 -1.32
N GLN A 142 -0.01 -15.65 -2.54
CA GLN A 142 1.26 -16.17 -3.07
C GLN A 142 2.33 -15.07 -3.16
N GLN A 143 1.98 -13.89 -3.70
CA GLN A 143 2.90 -12.75 -3.75
C GLN A 143 3.26 -12.24 -2.35
N PHE A 144 2.32 -12.29 -1.40
CA PHE A 144 2.58 -11.93 0.00
C PHE A 144 3.61 -12.90 0.63
N ARG A 145 3.45 -14.21 0.43
CA ARG A 145 4.42 -15.23 0.88
C ARG A 145 5.80 -15.03 0.23
N ALA A 146 5.82 -14.61 -1.03
CA ALA A 146 7.04 -14.24 -1.76
C ALA A 146 7.65 -12.88 -1.33
N ARG A 147 7.10 -12.22 -0.29
CA ARG A 147 7.49 -10.88 0.20
C ARG A 147 7.37 -9.77 -0.84
N ALA A 148 6.65 -10.01 -1.94
CA ALA A 148 6.36 -9.02 -2.98
C ALA A 148 5.11 -8.19 -2.60
N TYR A 149 5.17 -7.48 -1.49
CA TYR A 149 3.99 -6.83 -0.87
C TYR A 149 3.30 -5.82 -1.78
N GLY A 150 4.05 -5.04 -2.58
CA GLY A 150 3.48 -4.12 -3.56
C GLY A 150 2.63 -4.84 -4.63
N ARG A 151 3.09 -6.01 -5.10
CA ARG A 151 2.33 -6.84 -6.05
C ARG A 151 1.11 -7.48 -5.38
N ALA A 152 1.25 -7.92 -4.12
CA ALA A 152 0.14 -8.46 -3.35
C ALA A 152 -0.98 -7.41 -3.19
N ILE A 153 -0.65 -6.15 -2.88
CA ILE A 153 -1.62 -5.05 -2.77
C ILE A 153 -2.40 -4.84 -4.07
N LEU A 154 -1.72 -4.86 -5.23
CA LEU A 154 -2.39 -4.72 -6.53
C LEU A 154 -3.38 -5.87 -6.78
N LEU A 155 -3.00 -7.10 -6.46
CA LEU A 155 -3.86 -8.28 -6.63
C LEU A 155 -5.06 -8.25 -5.67
N TYR A 156 -4.85 -7.91 -4.40
CA TYR A 156 -5.95 -7.72 -3.45
C TYR A 156 -6.89 -6.59 -3.86
N SER A 157 -6.36 -5.51 -4.44
CA SER A 157 -7.18 -4.39 -4.92
C SER A 157 -8.03 -4.79 -6.14
N LYS A 158 -7.50 -5.63 -7.03
CA LYS A 158 -8.28 -6.26 -8.11
C LYS A 158 -9.36 -7.19 -7.57
N ALA A 159 -9.07 -7.96 -6.52
CA ALA A 159 -10.07 -8.81 -5.86
C ALA A 159 -11.21 -7.95 -5.29
N LEU A 160 -10.89 -6.86 -4.60
CA LEU A 160 -11.87 -5.94 -4.00
C LEU A 160 -12.66 -5.14 -5.04
N SER A 161 -12.09 -4.82 -6.20
CA SER A 161 -12.83 -4.16 -7.28
C SER A 161 -13.88 -5.06 -7.92
N LEU A 162 -13.71 -6.38 -7.83
CA LEU A 162 -14.68 -7.37 -8.32
C LEU A 162 -15.70 -7.77 -7.25
N ALA A 163 -15.25 -7.87 -5.99
CA ALA A 163 -16.07 -8.23 -4.85
C ALA A 163 -15.67 -7.37 -3.63
N PRO A 164 -16.34 -6.23 -3.40
CA PRO A 164 -15.97 -5.31 -2.34
C PRO A 164 -16.33 -5.83 -0.94
N GLU A 165 -17.19 -6.82 -0.80
CA GLU A 165 -17.67 -7.35 0.49
C GLU A 165 -16.81 -8.51 1.01
N MET A 166 -15.47 -8.40 0.89
CA MET A 166 -14.53 -9.45 1.27
C MET A 166 -13.63 -9.03 2.45
N ALA A 167 -14.14 -9.18 3.68
CA ALA A 167 -13.38 -8.87 4.90
C ALA A 167 -11.96 -9.52 4.96
N PRO A 168 -11.77 -10.80 4.57
CA PRO A 168 -10.43 -11.40 4.58
C PRO A 168 -9.44 -10.73 3.61
N VAL A 169 -9.92 -10.17 2.49
CA VAL A 169 -9.05 -9.52 1.50
C VAL A 169 -8.59 -8.16 2.01
N TYR A 170 -9.47 -7.38 2.62
CA TYR A 170 -9.08 -6.16 3.32
C TYR A 170 -8.06 -6.44 4.42
N CYS A 171 -8.28 -7.46 5.25
CA CYS A 171 -7.32 -7.86 6.28
C CYS A 171 -5.96 -8.29 5.70
N ASN A 172 -5.93 -9.00 4.58
CA ASN A 172 -4.69 -9.39 3.92
C ASN A 172 -3.97 -8.20 3.25
N ARG A 173 -4.71 -7.25 2.68
CA ARG A 173 -4.16 -6.02 2.11
C ARG A 173 -3.62 -5.08 3.20
N SER A 174 -4.33 -4.95 4.33
CA SER A 174 -3.83 -4.30 5.56
C SER A 174 -2.51 -4.91 6.03
N ALA A 175 -2.40 -6.24 6.05
CA ALA A 175 -1.15 -6.91 6.38
C ALA A 175 0.00 -6.55 5.41
N ALA A 176 -0.29 -6.42 4.11
CA ALA A 176 0.70 -6.02 3.11
C ALA A 176 1.11 -4.55 3.27
N TYR A 177 0.19 -3.66 3.64
CA TYR A 177 0.49 -2.28 3.97
C TYR A 177 1.37 -2.16 5.22
N LEU A 178 1.13 -2.98 6.26
CA LEU A 178 1.99 -3.04 7.45
C LEU A 178 3.44 -3.39 7.10
N GLN A 179 3.65 -4.33 6.19
CA GLN A 179 5.01 -4.71 5.76
C GLN A 179 5.71 -3.62 4.94
N LEU A 180 4.96 -2.68 4.36
CA LEU A 180 5.48 -1.52 3.64
C LEU A 180 5.48 -0.24 4.50
N GLU A 181 5.21 -0.36 5.80
CA GLU A 181 5.11 0.76 6.75
C GLU A 181 4.08 1.83 6.34
N ARG A 182 3.05 1.43 5.58
CA ARG A 182 1.92 2.28 5.18
C ARG A 182 0.80 2.14 6.20
N TYR A 183 1.02 2.65 7.41
CA TYR A 183 0.15 2.38 8.55
C TYR A 183 -1.26 2.96 8.42
N ASP A 184 -1.40 4.16 7.85
CA ASP A 184 -2.73 4.78 7.62
C ASP A 184 -3.61 3.92 6.70
N ASP A 185 -3.02 3.44 5.59
CA ASP A 185 -3.71 2.54 4.66
C ASP A 185 -4.06 1.20 5.34
N ALA A 186 -3.18 0.69 6.20
CA ALA A 186 -3.43 -0.52 6.97
C ALA A 186 -4.59 -0.35 7.97
N VAL A 187 -4.68 0.81 8.63
CA VAL A 187 -5.79 1.16 9.53
C VAL A 187 -7.11 1.24 8.75
N ALA A 188 -7.11 1.91 7.60
CA ALA A 188 -8.30 2.04 6.76
C ALA A 188 -8.85 0.67 6.33
N ASP A 189 -7.97 -0.20 5.81
CA ASP A 189 -8.37 -1.55 5.41
C ASP A 189 -8.81 -2.42 6.59
N ALA A 190 -8.12 -2.34 7.74
CA ALA A 190 -8.51 -3.10 8.92
C ALA A 190 -9.89 -2.69 9.43
N ARG A 191 -10.21 -1.39 9.40
CA ARG A 191 -11.55 -0.87 9.75
C ARG A 191 -12.63 -1.37 8.79
N GLU A 192 -12.37 -1.38 7.49
CA GLU A 192 -13.32 -1.94 6.52
C GLU A 192 -13.52 -3.46 6.73
N ALA A 193 -12.45 -4.21 7.05
CA ALA A 193 -12.57 -5.62 7.40
C ALA A 193 -13.47 -5.84 8.63
N ILE A 194 -13.29 -5.05 9.69
CA ILE A 194 -14.09 -5.10 10.93
C ILE A 194 -15.54 -4.67 10.65
N LYS A 195 -15.75 -3.65 9.81
CA LYS A 195 -17.10 -3.20 9.43
C LYS A 195 -17.89 -4.29 8.72
N LEU A 196 -17.24 -5.04 7.82
CA LEU A 196 -17.84 -6.15 7.10
C LEU A 196 -18.04 -7.38 7.99
N MET A 197 -17.13 -7.64 8.92
CA MET A 197 -17.20 -8.80 9.83
C MET A 197 -16.76 -8.37 11.24
N PRO A 198 -17.69 -7.92 12.10
CA PRO A 198 -17.38 -7.35 13.42
C PRO A 198 -16.74 -8.33 14.41
N THR A 199 -16.93 -9.63 14.22
CA THR A 199 -16.32 -10.68 15.07
C THR A 199 -15.00 -11.21 14.50
N TYR A 200 -14.47 -10.58 13.44
CA TYR A 200 -13.26 -11.06 12.78
C TYR A 200 -12.00 -10.68 13.55
N ALA A 201 -11.54 -11.58 14.41
CA ALA A 201 -10.36 -11.38 15.27
C ALA A 201 -9.15 -10.82 14.51
N ARG A 202 -8.81 -11.37 13.34
CA ARG A 202 -7.66 -10.90 12.55
C ARG A 202 -7.79 -9.44 12.11
N GLY A 203 -9.00 -8.95 11.83
CA GLY A 203 -9.21 -7.54 11.51
C GLY A 203 -8.85 -6.63 12.68
N HIS A 204 -9.31 -6.98 13.89
CA HIS A 204 -8.98 -6.28 15.13
C HIS A 204 -7.48 -6.32 15.43
N GLN A 205 -6.84 -7.49 15.26
CA GLN A 205 -5.39 -7.65 15.43
C GLN A 205 -4.60 -6.75 14.46
N ARG A 206 -5.02 -6.66 13.20
CA ARG A 206 -4.37 -5.79 12.20
C ARG A 206 -4.53 -4.31 12.54
N LEU A 207 -5.71 -3.90 12.99
CA LEU A 207 -5.95 -2.53 13.43
C LEU A 207 -5.07 -2.18 14.63
N ALA A 208 -5.04 -3.02 15.67
CA ALA A 208 -4.22 -2.80 16.84
C ALA A 208 -2.72 -2.80 16.53
N GLN A 209 -2.27 -3.72 15.66
CA GLN A 209 -0.89 -3.74 15.20
C GLN A 209 -0.53 -2.43 14.48
N ALA A 210 -1.36 -1.95 13.56
CA ALA A 210 -1.10 -0.70 12.86
C ALA A 210 -1.04 0.51 13.81
N LEU A 211 -1.97 0.59 14.77
CA LEU A 211 -1.96 1.62 15.81
C LEU A 211 -0.69 1.57 16.67
N CYS A 212 -0.26 0.38 17.09
CA CYS A 212 0.98 0.21 17.83
C CYS A 212 2.21 0.65 17.04
N GLU A 213 2.30 0.33 15.74
CA GLU A 213 3.42 0.76 14.90
C GLU A 213 3.47 2.29 14.75
N MET A 214 2.31 2.96 14.68
CA MET A 214 2.20 4.42 14.71
C MET A 214 2.49 5.05 16.08
N GLY A 215 2.67 4.24 17.14
CA GLY A 215 2.89 4.73 18.51
C GLY A 215 1.61 5.05 19.29
N GLU A 216 0.44 4.79 18.70
CA GLU A 216 -0.90 5.01 19.29
C GLU A 216 -1.32 3.85 20.20
N PHE A 217 -0.46 3.47 21.14
CA PHE A 217 -0.63 2.29 22.00
C PHE A 217 -1.92 2.33 22.84
N GLY A 218 -2.28 3.51 23.35
CA GLY A 218 -3.49 3.68 24.14
C GLY A 218 -4.77 3.51 23.31
N ALA A 219 -4.75 3.88 22.03
CA ALA A 219 -5.87 3.62 21.13
C ALA A 219 -5.99 2.13 20.80
N ALA A 220 -4.85 1.46 20.57
CA ALA A 220 -4.81 0.01 20.36
C ALA A 220 -5.36 -0.77 21.57
N ALA A 221 -4.90 -0.44 22.78
CA ALA A 221 -5.32 -1.10 24.01
C ALA A 221 -6.83 -0.95 24.26
N ARG A 222 -7.37 0.28 24.14
CA ARG A 222 -8.81 0.54 24.30
C ARG A 222 -9.66 -0.20 23.26
N HIS A 223 -9.21 -0.20 22.00
CA HIS A 223 -9.93 -0.91 20.95
C HIS A 223 -10.02 -2.41 21.24
N LEU A 224 -8.91 -3.05 21.59
CA LEU A 224 -8.87 -4.48 21.90
C LEU A 224 -9.68 -4.81 23.17
N GLN A 225 -9.59 -3.96 24.19
CA GLN A 225 -10.37 -4.11 25.42
C GLN A 225 -11.87 -4.17 25.13
N SER A 226 -12.37 -3.26 24.29
CA SER A 226 -13.79 -3.20 23.92
C SER A 226 -14.31 -4.42 23.16
N ARG A 227 -13.43 -5.31 22.73
CA ARG A 227 -13.75 -6.51 21.94
C ARG A 227 -13.33 -7.80 22.62
N LEU A 228 -12.78 -7.73 23.83
CA LEU A 228 -12.21 -8.88 24.51
C LEU A 228 -13.30 -9.84 25.02
N GLU A 229 -14.46 -9.30 25.40
CA GLU A 229 -15.63 -10.09 25.80
C GLU A 229 -16.14 -10.94 24.62
N ASP A 230 -16.26 -10.34 23.44
CA ASP A 230 -16.75 -11.01 22.23
C ASP A 230 -15.67 -11.90 21.57
N ILE A 231 -14.40 -11.52 21.70
CA ILE A 231 -13.26 -12.14 20.99
C ILE A 231 -12.09 -12.35 21.98
N PRO A 232 -12.11 -13.43 22.78
CA PRO A 232 -11.07 -13.72 23.78
C PRO A 232 -9.66 -13.91 23.21
N GLU A 233 -9.56 -14.27 21.93
CA GLU A 233 -8.30 -14.43 21.18
C GLU A 233 -7.43 -13.16 21.20
N LEU A 234 -8.05 -11.99 21.41
CA LEU A 234 -7.38 -10.69 21.46
C LEU A 234 -6.65 -10.43 22.79
N ALA A 235 -6.78 -11.30 23.80
CA ALA A 235 -6.22 -11.10 25.13
C ALA A 235 -4.71 -10.83 25.12
N THR A 236 -3.96 -11.62 24.36
CA THR A 236 -2.49 -11.51 24.29
C THR A 236 -2.04 -10.21 23.63
N ASP A 237 -2.73 -9.79 22.56
CA ASP A 237 -2.47 -8.52 21.88
C ASP A 237 -2.89 -7.32 22.75
N HIS A 238 -3.99 -7.46 23.49
CA HIS A 238 -4.46 -6.44 24.42
C HIS A 238 -3.44 -6.22 25.54
N GLN A 239 -2.96 -7.31 26.15
CA GLN A 239 -1.96 -7.24 27.22
C GLN A 239 -0.67 -6.53 26.75
N LYS A 240 -0.18 -6.86 25.55
CA LYS A 240 0.99 -6.19 24.97
C LYS A 240 0.73 -4.71 24.72
N ALA A 241 -0.39 -4.36 24.11
CA ALA A 241 -0.75 -2.96 23.84
C ALA A 241 -0.93 -2.16 25.15
N LEU A 242 -1.50 -2.79 26.18
CA LEU A 242 -1.67 -2.19 27.50
C LEU A 242 -0.31 -1.93 28.17
N GLN A 243 0.59 -2.91 28.16
CA GLN A 243 1.95 -2.75 28.70
C GLN A 243 2.70 -1.61 28.00
N LEU A 244 2.62 -1.53 26.66
CA LEU A 244 3.21 -0.43 25.90
C LEU A 244 2.59 0.93 26.26
N SER A 245 1.27 0.99 26.38
CA SER A 245 0.56 2.21 26.75
C SER A 245 0.90 2.69 28.16
N GLN A 246 0.95 1.78 29.13
CA GLN A 246 1.31 2.08 30.52
C GLN A 246 2.76 2.54 30.62
N GLY A 247 3.71 1.77 30.07
CA GLY A 247 5.11 2.18 30.10
C GLY A 247 5.36 3.52 29.41
N MET A 248 4.63 3.85 28.32
CA MET A 248 4.73 5.17 27.70
C MET A 248 4.17 6.28 28.58
N ALA A 249 3.13 6.01 29.37
CA ALA A 249 2.60 6.96 30.35
C ALA A 249 3.57 7.16 31.52
N ASP A 250 4.11 6.07 32.07
CA ASP A 250 5.07 6.08 33.18
C ASP A 250 6.36 6.81 32.78
N GLY A 251 6.90 6.51 31.59
CA GLY A 251 8.07 7.20 31.06
C GLY A 251 7.82 8.70 30.84
N LYS A 252 6.62 9.09 30.40
CA LYS A 252 6.23 10.51 30.28
C LYS A 252 6.06 11.19 31.64
N ALA A 253 5.55 10.48 32.65
CA ALA A 253 5.47 10.98 34.02
C ALA A 253 6.88 11.22 34.58
N ALA A 254 7.78 10.25 34.45
CA ALA A 254 9.18 10.40 34.87
C ALA A 254 9.90 11.57 34.15
N MET A 255 9.60 11.81 32.86
CA MET A 255 10.09 13.01 32.15
C MET A 255 9.60 14.32 32.78
N LYS A 256 8.33 14.38 33.21
CA LYS A 256 7.74 15.55 33.86
C LYS A 256 8.37 15.80 35.23
N ASP A 257 8.65 14.74 35.96
CA ASP A 257 9.28 14.78 37.29
C ASP A 257 10.80 15.00 37.22
N LYS A 258 11.36 15.16 36.01
CA LYS A 258 12.79 15.33 35.72
C LYS A 258 13.66 14.12 36.09
N ASN A 259 13.04 12.96 36.29
CA ASN A 259 13.70 11.67 36.48
C ASN A 259 14.11 11.07 35.11
N TYR A 260 14.95 11.79 34.37
CA TYR A 260 15.31 11.43 32.99
C TYR A 260 16.04 10.08 32.87
N GLY A 261 16.79 9.69 33.91
CA GLY A 261 17.48 8.40 33.97
C GLY A 261 16.50 7.22 33.99
N GLU A 262 15.44 7.33 34.78
CA GLU A 262 14.36 6.35 34.87
C GLU A 262 13.52 6.34 33.60
N ALA A 263 13.08 7.51 33.13
CA ALA A 263 12.34 7.65 31.88
C ALA A 263 13.05 6.97 30.70
N ARG A 264 14.36 7.18 30.59
CA ARG A 264 15.20 6.52 29.58
C ARG A 264 15.16 5.00 29.70
N GLN A 265 15.28 4.45 30.90
CA GLN A 265 15.28 3.00 31.11
C GLN A 265 13.94 2.41 30.67
N ILE A 266 12.83 3.04 31.06
CA ILE A 266 11.47 2.66 30.65
C ILE A 266 11.36 2.66 29.12
N PHE A 267 11.69 3.76 28.46
CA PHE A 267 11.56 3.85 27.00
C PHE A 267 12.46 2.86 26.25
N ARG A 268 13.68 2.61 26.74
CA ARG A 268 14.56 1.58 26.18
C ARG A 268 13.98 0.18 26.35
N ALA A 269 13.40 -0.14 27.50
CA ALA A 269 12.73 -1.41 27.72
C ALA A 269 11.54 -1.58 26.76
N LEU A 270 10.75 -0.52 26.53
CA LEU A 270 9.63 -0.58 25.57
C LEU A 270 10.11 -0.75 24.13
N SER A 271 11.26 -0.18 23.76
CA SER A 271 11.81 -0.31 22.40
C SER A 271 12.21 -1.74 22.02
N THR A 272 12.34 -2.66 22.97
CA THR A 272 12.58 -4.09 22.69
C THR A 272 11.28 -4.86 22.44
N LEU A 273 10.13 -4.31 22.86
CA LEU A 273 8.82 -4.93 22.77
C LEU A 273 8.06 -4.52 21.50
N THR A 274 8.43 -3.41 20.87
CA THR A 274 7.77 -2.87 19.67
C THR A 274 8.77 -2.47 18.59
N LYS A 275 8.32 -2.49 17.32
CA LYS A 275 9.06 -1.95 16.18
C LYS A 275 8.81 -0.46 15.95
N SER A 276 7.85 0.12 16.68
CA SER A 276 7.59 1.56 16.62
C SER A 276 8.81 2.36 17.05
N GLU A 277 9.10 3.43 16.34
CA GLU A 277 10.18 4.37 16.69
C GLU A 277 9.80 5.27 17.87
N ALA A 278 8.51 5.33 18.26
CA ALA A 278 8.02 6.26 19.27
C ALA A 278 8.75 6.12 20.63
N PRO A 279 8.94 4.91 21.21
CA PRO A 279 9.72 4.77 22.43
C PRO A 279 11.19 5.16 22.25
N VAL A 280 11.80 4.84 21.11
CA VAL A 280 13.20 5.21 20.84
C VAL A 280 13.36 6.73 20.81
N LEU A 281 12.46 7.44 20.14
CA LEU A 281 12.46 8.90 20.06
C LEU A 281 12.25 9.53 21.44
N MET A 282 11.36 8.98 22.27
CA MET A 282 11.18 9.43 23.65
C MET A 282 12.41 9.18 24.52
N ALA A 283 13.09 8.04 24.36
CA ALA A 283 14.37 7.78 25.02
C ALA A 283 15.42 8.82 24.61
N LEU A 284 15.49 9.20 23.33
CA LEU A 284 16.42 10.23 22.87
C LEU A 284 16.11 11.60 23.45
N ARG A 285 14.82 11.96 23.59
CA ARG A 285 14.42 13.20 24.30
C ARG A 285 14.91 13.18 25.75
N ALA A 286 14.78 12.06 26.46
CA ALA A 286 15.33 11.91 27.81
C ALA A 286 16.87 12.06 27.84
N GLU A 287 17.58 11.51 26.85
CA GLU A 287 19.05 11.64 26.77
C GLU A 287 19.50 13.08 26.53
N LEU A 288 18.72 13.87 25.78
CA LEU A 288 18.99 15.29 25.56
C LEU A 288 18.91 16.10 26.85
N GLU A 289 17.89 15.87 27.67
CA GLU A 289 17.76 16.51 28.98
C GLU A 289 18.90 16.13 29.94
N MET A 290 19.53 14.97 29.73
CA MET A 290 20.73 14.53 30.44
C MET A 290 22.04 15.04 29.82
N GLY A 291 21.98 15.91 28.81
CA GLY A 291 23.13 16.49 28.14
C GLY A 291 23.85 15.57 27.15
N ARG A 292 23.34 14.36 26.89
CA ARG A 292 23.98 13.37 25.98
C ARG A 292 23.64 13.64 24.52
N CYS A 293 24.02 14.83 24.06
CA CYS A 293 23.72 15.34 22.71
C CYS A 293 24.35 14.49 21.60
N ASP A 294 25.59 14.01 21.77
CA ASP A 294 26.29 13.24 20.73
C ASP A 294 25.62 11.88 20.45
N TYR A 295 25.13 11.24 21.51
CA TYR A 295 24.36 10.01 21.37
C TYR A 295 23.05 10.27 20.61
N ALA A 296 22.33 11.34 20.96
CA ALA A 296 21.10 11.73 20.29
C ALA A 296 21.33 12.10 18.81
N LEU A 297 22.43 12.79 18.48
CA LEU A 297 22.82 13.10 17.10
C LEU A 297 23.12 11.84 16.29
N SER A 298 23.91 10.91 16.84
CA SER A 298 24.22 9.67 16.15
C SER A 298 22.96 8.84 15.89
N ARG A 299 22.13 8.65 16.92
CA ARG A 299 20.93 7.82 16.81
C ARG A 299 19.85 8.44 15.93
N SER A 300 19.57 9.73 16.06
CA SER A 300 18.60 10.42 15.18
C SER A 300 18.98 10.32 13.70
N LEU A 301 20.28 10.39 13.36
CA LEU A 301 20.74 10.21 11.98
C LEU A 301 20.44 8.81 11.45
N THR A 302 20.61 7.78 12.28
CA THR A 302 20.28 6.39 11.87
C THR A 302 18.79 6.24 11.56
N ILE A 303 17.92 6.86 12.37
CA ILE A 303 16.46 6.86 12.13
C ILE A 303 16.12 7.63 10.85
N ILE A 304 16.70 8.81 10.64
CA ILE A 304 16.46 9.61 9.42
C ILE A 304 16.91 8.87 8.15
N ARG A 305 18.05 8.16 8.20
CA ARG A 305 18.56 7.36 7.08
C ARG A 305 17.63 6.19 6.75
N ALA A 306 17.07 5.54 7.77
CA ALA A 306 16.10 4.47 7.58
C ALA A 306 14.73 5.00 7.12
N LYS A 307 14.22 6.04 7.78
CA LYS A 307 12.88 6.62 7.58
C LYS A 307 12.98 8.12 7.34
N LYS A 308 13.16 8.50 6.08
CA LYS A 308 13.32 9.92 5.65
C LYS A 308 12.15 10.84 6.01
N LYS A 309 10.96 10.28 6.26
CA LYS A 309 9.73 11.02 6.57
C LYS A 309 9.43 11.12 8.08
N CYS A 310 10.31 10.64 8.96
CA CYS A 310 10.08 10.70 10.41
C CYS A 310 10.36 12.11 10.95
N VAL A 311 9.29 12.90 11.16
CA VAL A 311 9.36 14.30 11.61
C VAL A 311 10.03 14.43 12.98
N ASP A 312 9.61 13.60 13.95
CA ASP A 312 10.19 13.57 15.29
C ASP A 312 11.70 13.39 15.31
N ALA A 313 12.26 12.55 14.43
CA ALA A 313 13.69 12.32 14.38
C ALA A 313 14.47 13.58 13.96
N TYR A 314 13.92 14.39 13.03
CA TYR A 314 14.50 15.69 12.68
C TYR A 314 14.43 16.68 13.84
N VAL A 315 13.34 16.68 14.60
CA VAL A 315 13.15 17.59 15.74
C VAL A 315 14.09 17.23 16.89
N VAL A 316 14.21 15.95 17.25
CA VAL A 316 15.19 15.47 18.24
C VAL A 316 16.61 15.83 17.81
N ARG A 317 16.94 15.66 16.53
CA ARG A 317 18.25 16.05 15.99
C ARG A 317 18.50 17.56 16.09
N ALA A 318 17.50 18.36 15.73
CA ALA A 318 17.59 19.82 15.81
C ALA A 318 17.79 20.30 17.26
N TRP A 319 17.08 19.70 18.22
CA TRP A 319 17.28 19.96 19.65
C TRP A 319 18.71 19.64 20.09
N ALA A 320 19.26 18.49 19.67
CA ALA A 320 20.63 18.11 19.99
C ALA A 320 21.67 19.13 19.48
N MET A 321 21.46 19.68 18.27
CA MET A 321 22.32 20.71 17.69
C MET A 321 22.15 22.06 18.38
N TYR A 322 20.92 22.43 18.72
CA TYR A 322 20.62 23.63 19.50
C TYR A 322 21.32 23.62 20.85
N LEU A 323 21.27 22.50 21.59
CA LEU A 323 21.98 22.35 22.87
C LEU A 323 23.51 22.42 22.72
N ARG A 324 24.05 22.00 21.57
CA ARG A 324 25.47 22.15 21.20
C ARG A 324 25.82 23.55 20.66
N ARG A 325 24.87 24.48 20.60
CA ARG A 325 25.01 25.84 20.03
C ARG A 325 25.33 25.87 18.53
N ASP A 326 24.99 24.82 17.79
CA ASP A 326 25.04 24.79 16.32
C ASP A 326 23.66 25.19 15.77
N PHE A 327 23.38 26.49 15.82
CA PHE A 327 22.07 27.05 15.47
C PHE A 327 21.77 26.95 13.97
N ASP A 328 22.78 27.08 13.12
CA ASP A 328 22.62 27.00 11.66
C ASP A 328 22.16 25.63 11.21
N GLN A 329 22.76 24.56 11.75
CA GLN A 329 22.32 23.20 11.44
C GLN A 329 20.97 22.87 12.09
N ALA A 330 20.73 23.35 13.31
CA ALA A 330 19.44 23.19 13.98
C ALA A 330 18.28 23.78 13.15
N LEU A 331 18.45 24.98 12.59
CA LEU A 331 17.45 25.62 11.71
C LEU A 331 17.18 24.81 10.45
N LYS A 332 18.21 24.24 9.81
CA LYS A 332 18.04 23.38 8.62
C LYS A 332 17.15 22.19 8.93
N HIS A 333 17.39 21.49 10.04
CA HIS A 333 16.58 20.35 10.44
C HIS A 333 15.16 20.73 10.89
N CYS A 334 14.98 21.89 11.53
CA CYS A 334 13.64 22.41 11.82
C CYS A 334 12.84 22.71 10.53
N ARG A 335 13.49 23.30 9.51
CA ARG A 335 12.84 23.55 8.21
C ARG A 335 12.45 22.26 7.51
N GLU A 336 13.31 21.24 7.54
CA GLU A 336 12.96 19.93 6.99
C GLU A 336 11.79 19.27 7.74
N ALA A 337 11.75 19.37 9.07
CA ALA A 337 10.62 18.89 9.86
C ALA A 337 9.32 19.59 9.45
N LEU A 338 9.33 20.93 9.37
CA LEU A 338 8.17 21.74 8.98
C LEU A 338 7.78 21.57 7.49
N ARG A 339 8.71 21.17 6.62
CA ARG A 339 8.42 20.82 5.24
C ARG A 339 7.63 19.51 5.13
N LEU A 340 7.89 18.57 6.04
CA LEU A 340 7.18 17.29 6.10
C LEU A 340 5.83 17.43 6.81
N ASP A 341 5.79 18.18 7.91
CA ASP A 341 4.57 18.50 8.66
C ASP A 341 4.59 19.97 9.11
N PRO A 342 3.88 20.86 8.38
CA PRO A 342 3.81 22.29 8.72
C PRO A 342 3.16 22.58 10.08
N ASP A 343 2.35 21.66 10.59
CA ASP A 343 1.58 21.81 11.82
C ASP A 343 2.25 21.21 13.06
N PHE A 344 3.44 20.65 12.90
CA PHE A 344 4.20 20.09 14.01
C PHE A 344 4.64 21.17 15.02
N ALA A 345 3.90 21.28 16.12
CA ALA A 345 4.04 22.34 17.11
C ALA A 345 5.45 22.43 17.71
N GLU A 346 6.07 21.29 17.98
CA GLU A 346 7.40 21.24 18.60
C GLU A 346 8.49 21.79 17.66
N ALA A 347 8.45 21.44 16.37
CA ALA A 347 9.37 21.97 15.37
C ALA A 347 9.19 23.48 15.22
N ARG A 348 7.94 23.96 15.22
CA ARG A 348 7.62 25.39 15.12
C ARG A 348 8.15 26.18 16.32
N ASN A 349 7.99 25.63 17.51
CA ASN A 349 8.48 26.25 18.75
C ASN A 349 10.01 26.28 18.79
N LEU A 350 10.67 25.19 18.40
CA LEU A 350 12.12 25.14 18.31
C LEU A 350 12.66 26.11 17.24
N TYR A 351 12.03 26.15 16.06
CA TYR A 351 12.42 27.08 14.98
C TYR A 351 12.38 28.54 15.44
N LYS A 352 11.35 28.93 16.21
CA LYS A 352 11.30 30.25 16.83
C LYS A 352 12.45 30.43 17.82
N LYS A 353 12.66 29.49 18.75
CA LYS A 353 13.73 29.56 19.75
C LYS A 353 15.15 29.62 19.18
N VAL A 354 15.41 29.08 17.98
CA VAL A 354 16.75 29.12 17.38
C VAL A 354 17.00 30.42 16.61
N ARG A 355 15.92 31.07 16.16
CA ARG A 355 16.00 32.30 15.34
C ARG A 355 16.19 33.57 16.19
N TRP A 356 15.79 33.52 17.46
CA TRP A 356 15.88 34.60 18.45
C TRP A 356 16.78 34.15 19.59
#